data_AF-A0A820M691-F1
#
_entry.id   AF-A0A820M691-F1
#
_cell.length_a   1.000
_cell.length_b   1.000
_cell.length_c   1.000
_cell.angle_alpha   90.00
_cell.angle_beta   90.00
_cell.angle_gamma   90.00
#
_symmetry.space_group_name_H-M   'P 1'
#
loop_
_entity.id
_entity.type
_entity.pdbx_description
1 polymer ?
#
loop_
_entity_poly.entity_id
_entity_poly.type
_entity_poly.pdbx_seq_one_letter_code
_entity_poly.pdbx_strand_id
1 'polypeptide(L)' 'PSVDWQSWLYTLGMPPITHDFSTQLEQQCRQLATQQSPIKKEQMNMLNAKQVA' A
#
# COMPACT_ATOMS: atom_id res chain seq x y z
N PRO A 1 -6.46 1.04 -29.85
CA PRO A 1 -6.73 -0.07 -28.91
C PRO A 1 -8.20 -0.52 -29.01
N SER A 2 -8.44 -1.81 -29.25
CA SER A 2 -9.80 -2.38 -29.23
C SER A 2 -10.13 -2.81 -27.81
N VAL A 3 -11.31 -2.44 -27.31
CA VAL A 3 -11.78 -2.85 -25.98
C VAL A 3 -12.25 -4.30 -26.06
N ASP A 4 -11.74 -5.16 -25.16
CA ASP A 4 -12.20 -6.54 -25.03
C ASP A 4 -13.49 -6.61 -24.19
N TRP A 5 -14.62 -6.35 -24.84
CA TRP A 5 -15.93 -6.37 -24.18
C TRP A 5 -16.31 -7.74 -23.59
N GLN A 6 -15.80 -8.84 -24.16
CA GLN A 6 -16.12 -10.18 -23.68
C GLN A 6 -15.56 -10.38 -22.27
N SER A 7 -14.29 -10.02 -22.08
CA SER A 7 -13.64 -10.11 -20.77
C SER A 7 -14.22 -9.10 -19.78
N TRP A 8 -14.50 -7.88 -20.23
CA TRP A 8 -15.06 -6.82 -19.36
C TRP A 8 -16.47 -7.11 -18.84
N LEU A 9 -17.31 -7.77 -19.63
CA LEU A 9 -18.73 -7.99 -19.27
C LEU A 9 -19.01 -9.35 -18.65
N TYR A 10 -18.23 -10.38 -19.03
CA TYR A 10 -18.61 -11.76 -18.74
C TYR A 10 -17.54 -12.58 -18.00
N THR A 11 -16.35 -12.03 -17.77
CA THR A 11 -15.32 -12.72 -16.98
C THR A 11 -15.38 -12.25 -15.53
N LEU A 12 -15.50 -13.21 -14.61
CA LEU A 12 -15.46 -12.93 -13.18
C LEU A 12 -14.04 -12.55 -12.74
N GLY A 13 -13.93 -11.67 -11.75
CA GLY A 13 -12.66 -11.21 -11.18
C GLY A 13 -12.33 -9.79 -11.58
N MET A 14 -11.04 -9.47 -11.63
CA MET A 14 -10.56 -8.14 -12.01
C MET A 14 -10.49 -8.01 -13.54
N PRO A 15 -10.86 -6.84 -14.09
CA PRO A 15 -10.76 -6.61 -15.53
C PRO A 15 -9.29 -6.68 -16.00
N PRO A 16 -9.04 -7.10 -17.25
CA PRO A 16 -7.68 -7.34 -17.76
C PRO A 16 -6.87 -6.07 -18.00
N ILE A 17 -7.51 -4.89 -18.01
CA ILE A 17 -6.85 -3.60 -18.21
C ILE A 17 -7.04 -2.77 -16.95
N THR A 18 -5.98 -2.61 -16.18
CA THR A 18 -5.87 -1.56 -15.18
C THR A 18 -5.35 -0.30 -15.88
N HIS A 19 -6.13 0.78 -15.85
CA HIS A 19 -5.63 2.08 -16.30
C HIS A 19 -4.43 2.52 -15.45
N ASP A 20 -3.45 3.16 -16.09
CA ASP A 20 -2.37 3.85 -15.38
C ASP A 20 -2.92 5.13 -14.73
N PHE A 21 -3.47 4.98 -13.52
CA PHE A 21 -3.83 6.12 -12.70
C PHE A 21 -2.58 6.75 -12.09
N SER A 22 -2.59 8.07 -11.90
CA SER A 22 -1.54 8.72 -11.13
C SER A 22 -1.49 8.14 -9.72
N THR A 23 -0.33 7.62 -9.34
CA THR A 23 -0.09 7.01 -8.02
C THR A 23 0.46 8.01 -6.99
N GLN A 24 0.49 9.30 -7.29
CA GLN A 24 1.19 10.29 -6.45
C GLN A 24 0.62 10.36 -5.01
N LEU A 25 -0.70 10.44 -4.87
CA LEU A 25 -1.35 10.47 -3.54
C LEU A 25 -1.24 9.12 -2.84
N GLU A 26 -1.35 8.03 -3.60
CA GLU A 26 -1.22 6.68 -3.08
C GLU A 26 0.18 6.42 -2.48
N GLN A 27 1.22 6.93 -3.15
CA GLN A 27 2.60 6.86 -2.67
C GLN A 27 2.79 7.62 -1.36
N GLN A 28 2.18 8.80 -1.20
CA GLN A 28 2.23 9.55 0.05
C GLN A 28 1.59 8.76 1.21
N CYS A 29 0.43 8.15 0.96
CA CYS A 29 -0.23 7.28 1.93
C CYS A 29 0.63 6.05 2.30
N ARG A 30 1.24 5.39 1.30
CA ARG A 30 2.15 4.26 1.54
C ARG A 30 3.39 4.65 2.34
N GLN A 31 3.97 5.81 2.05
CA GLN A 31 5.12 6.32 2.77
C GLN A 31 4.77 6.57 4.24
N LEU A 32 3.62 7.20 4.51
CA LEU A 32 3.13 7.41 5.87
C LEU A 32 2.91 6.08 6.61
N ALA A 33 2.22 5.13 5.97
CA ALA A 33 1.99 3.81 6.56
C ALA A 33 3.28 3.05 6.86
N THR A 34 4.29 3.16 5.98
CA THR A 34 5.61 2.56 6.19
C THR A 34 6.31 3.20 7.39
N GLN A 35 6.24 4.52 7.54
CA GLN A 35 6.80 5.24 8.69
C GLN A 35 6.07 4.92 10.01
N GLN A 36 4.76 4.67 9.95
CA GLN A 36 3.93 4.30 11.08
C GLN A 36 3.88 2.78 11.35
N SER A 37 4.70 2.00 10.64
CA SER A 37 4.82 0.56 10.90
C SER A 37 5.05 0.36 12.40
N PRO A 38 4.32 -0.56 13.06
CA PRO A 38 4.33 -0.70 14.50
C PRO A 38 5.77 -0.83 15.00
N ILE A 39 6.11 -0.06 16.04
CA ILE A 39 7.41 -0.09 16.70
C ILE A 39 7.77 -1.56 16.92
N LYS A 40 8.81 -2.04 16.25
CA LYS A 40 9.29 -3.41 16.47
C LYS A 40 9.61 -3.55 17.96
N LYS A 41 9.35 -4.71 18.57
CA LYS A 41 9.66 -4.95 20.00
C LYS A 41 11.06 -4.44 20.40
N GLU A 42 12.02 -4.58 19.50
CA GLU A 42 13.40 -4.08 19.64
C GLU A 42 13.47 -2.55 19.81
N GLN A 43 12.75 -1.79 18.99
CA GLN A 43 12.67 -0.34 19.07
C GLN A 43 11.94 0.12 20.35
N MET A 44 10.94 -0.63 20.80
CA MET A 44 10.23 -0.34 22.05
C MET A 44 11.13 -0.59 23.29
N ASN A 45 11.95 -1.65 23.25
CA ASN A 45 12.92 -1.94 24.29
C ASN A 45 14.01 -0.85 24.39
N MET A 46 14.47 -0.32 23.25
CA MET A 46 15.44 0.79 23.22
C MET A 46 14.86 2.11 23.74
N LEU A 47 13.58 2.39 23.48
CA LEU A 47 12.89 3.56 24.02
C LEU A 47 12.75 3.47 25.55
N ASN A 48 12.36 2.30 26.07
CA ASN A 48 12.22 2.06 27.50
C ASN A 48 13.57 2.17 28.24
N ALA A 49 14.65 1.65 27.65
CA ALA A 49 15.99 1.75 28.24
C ALA A 49 16.48 3.21 28.37
N LYS A 50 16.05 4.11 27.48
CA LYS A 50 16.40 5.53 27.53
C LYS A 50 15.59 6.34 28.54
N GLN A 51 14.42 5.86 28.99
CA GLN A 51 13.60 6.54 30.00
C GLN A 51 14.04 6.23 31.44
N VAL A 52 14.88 5.22 31.64
CA VAL A 52 15.33 4.75 32.97
C VAL A 52 16.75 5.26 33.30
N ALA A 53 17.36 6.07 32.43
CA ALA A 53 18.67 6.69 32.63
C ALA A 53 18.56 8.16 33.08
#